data_AF-A0A952EVB3-F1
#
_entry.id   AF-A0A952EVB3-F1
#
_cell.length_a   1.000
_cell.length_b   1.000
_cell.length_c   1.000
_cell.angle_alpha   90.00
_cell.angle_beta   90.00
_cell.angle_gamma   90.00
#
_symmetry.space_group_name_H-M   'P 1'
#
loop_
_entity.id
_entity.type
_entity.pdbx_description
1 polymer ?
#
loop_
_entity_poly.entity_id
_entity_poly.type
_entity_poly.pdbx_seq_one_letter_code
_entity_poly.pdbx_strand_id
1 'polypeptide(L)'
;VTALRQRAADVVEAELLRLDNRLPGLDAAHRDEVAKTVRRVVDKLLHAPTVRVKQLASAPGGDSYAEALRELFELDQQAVDAVAAGELPLVTRDLDKTE
;
A
#
# COMPACT_ATOMS: atom_id res chain seq x y z
N VAL A 1 -8.05 3.47 1.83
CA VAL A 1 -7.33 2.78 0.71
C VAL A 1 -5.89 3.26 0.54
N THR A 2 -5.56 4.50 0.90
CA THR A 2 -4.20 5.06 0.77
C THR A 2 -3.12 4.20 1.43
N ALA A 3 -3.37 3.69 2.65
CA ALA A 3 -2.43 2.83 3.37
C ALA A 3 -2.03 1.56 2.58
N LEU A 4 -3.00 0.87 1.96
CA LEU A 4 -2.73 -0.33 1.15
C LEU A 4 -1.90 0.01 -0.11
N ARG A 5 -2.21 1.13 -0.76
CA ARG A 5 -1.45 1.59 -1.92
C ARG A 5 -0.04 2.00 -1.54
N GLN A 6 0.14 2.60 -0.37
CA GLN A 6 1.46 2.95 0.15
C GLN A 6 2.30 1.71 0.43
N ARG A 7 1.77 0.73 1.18
CA ARG A 7 2.48 -0.53 1.44
C ARG A 7 2.90 -1.24 0.16
N ALA A 8 2.02 -1.28 -0.84
CA ALA A 8 2.36 -1.88 -2.13
C ALA A 8 3.44 -1.10 -2.88
N ALA A 9 3.43 0.23 -2.81
CA ALA A 9 4.50 1.06 -3.37
C ALA A 9 5.84 0.78 -2.68
N ASP A 10 5.86 0.65 -1.35
CA ASP A 10 7.06 0.35 -0.58
C ASP A 10 7.66 -1.01 -0.97
N VAL A 11 6.81 -2.03 -1.16
CA VAL A 11 7.24 -3.35 -1.65
C VAL A 11 7.81 -3.26 -3.06
N VAL A 12 7.13 -2.55 -3.98
CA VAL A 12 7.63 -2.37 -5.35
C VAL A 12 9.01 -1.71 -5.35
N GLU A 13 9.19 -0.66 -4.55
CA GLU A 13 10.47 0.05 -4.47
C GLU A 13 11.58 -0.87 -3.92
N ALA A 14 11.29 -1.65 -2.87
CA ALA A 14 12.24 -2.62 -2.33
C ALA A 14 12.64 -3.68 -3.37
N GLU A 15 11.71 -4.18 -4.19
CA GLU A 15 12.03 -5.15 -5.24
C GLU A 15 12.81 -4.53 -6.40
N LEU A 16 12.52 -3.29 -6.79
CA LEU A 16 13.30 -2.59 -7.81
C LEU A 16 14.73 -2.34 -7.35
N LEU A 17 14.93 -1.96 -6.07
CA LEU A 17 16.27 -1.84 -5.50
C LEU A 17 17.02 -3.19 -5.48
N ARG A 18 16.32 -4.30 -5.19
CA ARG A 18 16.92 -5.64 -5.27
C ARG A 18 17.30 -6.01 -6.70
N LEU A 19 16.47 -5.68 -7.68
CA LEU A 19 16.79 -5.86 -9.10
C LEU A 19 18.05 -5.07 -9.46
N ASP A 20 18.15 -3.83 -8.96
CA ASP A 20 19.30 -2.97 -9.21
C ASP A 20 20.62 -3.56 -8.72
N ASN A 21 20.62 -4.08 -7.50
CA ASN A 21 21.78 -4.74 -6.90
C ASN A 21 22.13 -6.06 -7.60
N ARG A 22 21.13 -6.82 -8.06
CA ARG A 22 21.35 -8.12 -8.72
C ARG A 22 21.84 -7.99 -10.15
N LEU A 23 21.44 -6.93 -10.85
CA LEU A 23 21.74 -6.72 -12.26
C LEU A 23 22.34 -5.32 -12.48
N PRO A 24 23.55 -5.02 -11.99
CA PRO A 24 24.15 -3.69 -12.10
C PRO A 24 24.39 -3.25 -13.56
N GLY A 25 24.52 -4.20 -14.49
CA GLY A 25 24.69 -3.93 -15.94
C GLY A 25 23.39 -3.79 -16.73
N LEU A 26 22.21 -3.87 -16.10
CA LEU A 26 20.94 -3.69 -16.81
C LEU A 26 20.79 -2.23 -17.26
N ASP A 27 20.43 -2.05 -18.53
CA ASP A 27 20.21 -0.73 -19.12
C ASP A 27 19.06 0.02 -18.43
N ALA A 28 19.21 1.34 -18.31
CA ALA A 28 18.26 2.20 -17.62
C ALA A 28 16.87 2.19 -18.27
N ALA A 29 16.77 2.14 -19.60
CA ALA A 29 15.47 2.10 -20.27
C ALA A 29 14.73 0.78 -19.98
N HIS A 30 15.46 -0.33 -19.92
CA HIS A 30 14.89 -1.61 -19.52
C HIS A 30 14.46 -1.64 -18.05
N ARG A 31 15.23 -1.02 -17.14
CA ARG A 31 14.83 -0.88 -15.72
C ARG A 31 13.52 -0.11 -15.60
N ASP A 32 13.39 1.01 -16.32
CA ASP A 32 12.18 1.83 -16.31
C ASP A 32 10.96 1.06 -16.82
N GLU A 33 11.12 0.26 -17.89
CA GLU A 33 10.02 -0.55 -18.40
C GLU A 33 9.61 -1.69 -17.45
N VAL A 34 10.57 -2.29 -16.74
CA VAL A 34 10.28 -3.23 -15.66
C VAL A 34 9.51 -2.54 -14.54
N ALA A 35 9.99 -1.37 -14.07
CA ALA A 35 9.33 -0.60 -13.03
C ALA A 35 7.89 -0.22 -13.40
N LYS A 36 7.66 0.29 -14.62
CA LYS A 36 6.32 0.59 -15.14
C LYS A 36 5.45 -0.66 -15.20
N THR A 37 6.00 -1.79 -15.62
CA THR A 37 5.25 -3.05 -15.73
C THR A 37 4.83 -3.56 -14.36
N VAL A 38 5.74 -3.58 -13.38
CA VAL A 38 5.44 -3.97 -12.01
C VAL A 38 4.37 -3.05 -11.39
N ARG A 39 4.53 -1.72 -11.52
CA ARG A 39 3.55 -0.74 -11.04
C ARG A 39 2.16 -0.98 -11.64
N ARG A 40 2.07 -1.19 -12.96
CA ARG A 40 0.80 -1.53 -13.64
C ARG A 40 0.18 -2.84 -13.14
N VAL A 41 0.99 -3.86 -12.88
CA VAL A 41 0.49 -5.14 -12.33
C VAL A 41 -0.09 -4.91 -10.94
N VAL A 42 0.63 -4.22 -10.06
CA VAL A 42 0.17 -3.88 -8.71
C VAL A 42 -1.10 -3.06 -8.76
N ASP A 43 -1.18 -2.04 -9.61
CA ASP A 43 -2.40 -1.23 -9.76
C ASP A 43 -3.61 -2.07 -10.18
N LYS A 44 -3.43 -3.01 -11.11
CA LYS A 44 -4.49 -3.94 -11.53
C LYS A 44 -4.91 -4.87 -10.40
N LEU A 45 -3.96 -5.43 -9.66
CA LEU A 45 -4.25 -6.32 -8.52
C LEU A 45 -4.97 -5.58 -7.40
N LEU A 46 -4.61 -4.33 -7.12
CA LEU A 46 -5.23 -3.53 -6.07
C LEU A 46 -6.55 -2.90 -6.50
N HIS A 47 -6.88 -2.83 -7.78
CA HIS A 47 -8.13 -2.22 -8.24
C HIS A 47 -9.37 -2.94 -7.67
N ALA A 48 -9.51 -4.25 -7.94
CA ALA A 48 -10.68 -5.03 -7.51
C ALA A 48 -10.90 -5.00 -5.98
N PRO A 49 -9.89 -5.29 -5.13
CA PRO A 49 -10.13 -5.33 -3.70
C PRO A 49 -10.35 -3.93 -3.13
N THR A 50 -9.73 -2.87 -3.65
CA THR A 50 -10.00 -1.49 -3.19
C THR A 50 -11.39 -0.97 -3.56
N VAL A 51 -11.94 -1.40 -4.69
CA VAL A 51 -13.34 -1.13 -5.05
C VAL A 51 -14.29 -1.90 -4.14
N ARG A 52 -14.03 -3.19 -3.89
CA ARG A 52 -14.87 -4.02 -3.02
C ARG A 52 -14.94 -3.46 -1.60
N VAL A 53 -13.82 -2.96 -1.10
CA VAL A 53 -13.70 -2.28 0.20
C VAL A 53 -14.61 -1.05 0.27
N LYS A 54 -14.58 -0.17 -0.75
CA LYS A 54 -15.49 0.98 -0.81
C LYS A 54 -16.97 0.60 -0.84
N GLN A 55 -17.33 -0.49 -1.52
CA GLN A 55 -18.72 -0.96 -1.60
C GLN A 55 -19.23 -1.48 -0.25
N LEU A 56 -18.38 -2.19 0.49
CA LEU A 56 -18.73 -2.76 1.80
C LEU A 56 -18.82 -1.69 2.90
N ALA A 57 -17.97 -0.64 2.84
CA ALA A 57 -18.07 0.51 3.75
C ALA A 57 -19.42 1.24 3.67
N SER A 58 -20.10 1.15 2.52
CA SER A 58 -21.42 1.76 2.31
C SER A 58 -22.59 0.85 2.71
N ALA A 59 -22.34 -0.35 3.26
CA ALA A 59 -23.37 -1.29 3.68
C ALA A 59 -23.75 -1.13 5.17
N PRO A 60 -24.99 -1.42 5.59
CA PRO A 60 -25.37 -1.40 7.01
C PRO A 60 -24.69 -2.55 7.76
N GLY A 61 -23.62 -2.28 8.52
CA GLY A 61 -22.87 -3.29 9.29
C GLY A 61 -21.33 -3.13 9.33
N GLY A 62 -20.83 -1.88 9.34
CA GLY A 62 -19.42 -1.51 9.16
C GLY A 62 -18.40 -2.07 10.18
N ASP A 63 -18.84 -2.68 11.28
CA ASP A 63 -17.91 -3.25 12.27
C ASP A 63 -17.25 -4.57 11.80
N SER A 64 -17.97 -5.39 11.00
CA SER A 64 -17.38 -6.60 10.39
C SER A 64 -16.38 -6.29 9.26
N TYR A 65 -16.39 -5.04 8.78
CA TYR A 65 -15.59 -4.60 7.64
C TYR A 65 -14.12 -4.35 8.00
N ALA A 66 -13.82 -3.87 9.21
CA ALA A 66 -12.45 -3.76 9.72
C ALA A 66 -11.82 -5.14 9.97
N GLU A 67 -12.63 -6.14 10.32
CA GLU A 67 -12.19 -7.53 10.50
C GLU A 67 -11.92 -8.21 9.14
N ALA A 68 -12.80 -8.04 8.16
CA ALA A 68 -12.58 -8.55 6.80
C ALA A 68 -11.33 -7.95 6.13
N LEU A 69 -11.02 -6.68 6.38
CA LEU A 69 -9.80 -6.03 5.90
C LEU A 69 -8.53 -6.57 6.56
N ARG A 70 -8.58 -6.98 7.83
CA ARG A 70 -7.47 -7.67 8.51
C ARG A 70 -7.16 -8.99 7.84
N GLU A 71 -8.18 -9.81 7.61
CA GLU A 71 -8.01 -11.14 7.03
C GLU A 71 -7.56 -11.09 5.56
N LEU A 72 -8.10 -10.18 4.75
CA LEU A 72 -7.78 -10.15 3.30
C LEU A 72 -6.35 -9.65 2.99
N PHE A 73 -5.74 -8.92 3.91
CA PHE A 73 -4.52 -8.16 3.62
C PHE A 73 -3.39 -8.34 4.65
N GLU A 74 -3.63 -9.18 5.67
CA GLU A 74 -2.71 -9.42 6.80
C GLU A 74 -2.23 -8.09 7.42
N LEU A 75 -3.17 -7.17 7.65
CA LEU A 75 -2.85 -5.84 8.17
C LEU A 75 -2.77 -5.88 9.70
N ASP A 76 -1.81 -5.15 10.26
CA ASP A 76 -1.74 -4.93 11.70
C ASP A 76 -2.87 -4.02 12.19
N GLN A 77 -3.13 -4.06 13.51
CA GLN A 77 -4.24 -3.35 14.14
C GLN A 77 -4.27 -1.85 13.80
N GLN A 78 -3.09 -1.23 13.73
CA GLN A 78 -2.94 0.19 13.44
C GLN A 78 -3.29 0.53 11.99
N ALA A 79 -2.87 -0.28 11.02
CA ALA A 79 -3.23 -0.10 9.62
C ALA A 79 -4.74 -0.30 9.36
N VAL A 80 -5.39 -1.10 10.19
CA VAL A 80 -6.82 -1.40 10.09
C VAL A 80 -7.64 -0.25 10.65
N ASP A 81 -7.26 0.24 11.82
CA ASP A 81 -7.89 1.38 12.47
C ASP A 81 -7.79 2.64 11.59
N ALA A 82 -6.63 2.86 10.94
CA ALA A 82 -6.44 3.96 9.98
C ALA A 82 -7.29 3.83 8.70
N VAL A 83 -7.64 2.61 8.28
CA VAL A 83 -8.52 2.40 7.11
C VAL A 83 -9.99 2.49 7.50
N ALA A 84 -10.35 2.04 8.71
CA ALA A 84 -11.71 2.09 9.25
C ALA A 84 -12.14 3.52 9.65
N ALA A 85 -11.22 4.33 10.19
CA ALA A 85 -11.48 5.71 10.58
C ALA A 85 -11.66 6.67 9.39
N GLY A 86 -11.28 6.26 8.16
CA GLY A 86 -11.24 7.17 7.01
C GLY A 86 -10.19 8.29 7.14
N GLU A 87 -9.48 8.35 8.26
CA GLU A 87 -8.44 9.32 8.57
C GLU A 87 -7.05 8.71 8.36
N LEU A 88 -6.23 9.44 7.60
CA LEU A 88 -4.80 9.17 7.48
C LEU A 88 -4.17 9.22 8.88
N PRO A 89 -3.24 8.32 9.23
CA PRO A 89 -2.39 8.56 10.36
C PRO A 89 -1.50 9.75 10.00
N LEU A 90 -1.80 10.91 10.57
CA LEU A 90 -0.82 11.97 10.71
C LEU A 90 0.31 11.37 11.55
N VAL A 91 1.39 10.97 10.87
CA VAL A 91 2.67 10.78 11.52
C VAL A 91 3.06 12.17 12.02
N THR A 92 2.66 12.52 13.24
CA THR A 92 3.33 13.55 14.01
C THR A 92 4.75 13.05 14.23
N ARG A 93 5.64 13.39 13.29
CA ARG A 93 7.06 13.36 13.56
C ARG A 93 7.27 14.37 14.68
N ASP A 94 7.51 13.85 15.88
CA ASP A 94 8.21 14.57 16.94
C ASP A 94 9.55 15.05 16.36
N LEU A 95 9.51 16.26 15.81
CA LEU A 95 10.67 17.06 15.45
C LEU A 95 10.44 18.42 16.08
N ASP A 96 10.58 18.49 17.40
CA ASP A 96 11.46 19.50 17.95
C ASP A 96 12.02 19.07 19.31
N LYS A 97 13.26 18.61 19.29
CA LYS A 97 14.13 18.55 20.45
C LYS A 97 15.40 19.31 20.10
N THR A 98 15.31 20.62 19.93
CA THR A 98 16.45 21.54 20.07
C THR A 98 15.96 22.98 20.19
N GLU A 99 15.85 23.47 21.42
CA GLU A 99 16.60 24.63 21.95
C GLU A 99 16.45 24.70 23.47
#